data_AF-F8Q318-F1
#
_entry.id   AF-F8Q318-F1
#
_cell.length_a   1.000
_cell.length_b   1.000
_cell.length_c   1.000
_cell.angle_alpha   90.00
_cell.angle_beta   90.00
_cell.angle_gamma   90.00
#
_symmetry.space_group_name_H-M   'P 1'
#
loop_
_entity.id
_entity.type
_entity.pdbx_description
1 polymer ?
#
loop_
_entity_poly.entity_id
_entity_poly.type
_entity_poly.pdbx_seq_one_letter_code
_entity_poly.pdbx_strand_id
1 'polypeptide(L)'
;MKGAKRQLQQGSGDRGNVTAIITVCADGTTVQPTLIFKGKNIMKKIAASPNGWTDGKLGLYWIQDFNIKIREKANGQTWVLFLDGHSSHHTSALLCYAQENKIEILTYPPHTTHALQGLDVICFAIYKTAWKDEVKKFEKQEKHKVTTADFTGVSSRAFLHAFTPEVVRSSFAATGIFPFNQNIISTSQMKPSEATSVKGSFPMQQASPVRA
;
A
#
# COMPACT_ATOMS: atom_id res chain seq x y z
N MET A 1 -7.99 -10.37 4.15
CA MET A 1 -7.05 -9.40 4.75
C MET A 1 -6.38 -8.63 3.61
N LYS A 2 -6.14 -7.32 3.71
CA LYS A 2 -5.59 -6.51 2.58
C LYS A 2 -4.16 -6.10 2.89
N GLY A 3 -3.18 -6.43 2.04
CA GLY A 3 -1.85 -5.81 2.08
C GLY A 3 -1.80 -4.70 1.04
N ALA A 4 -1.60 -3.45 1.44
CA ALA A 4 -1.42 -2.36 0.49
C ALA A 4 -0.11 -1.62 0.74
N LYS A 5 0.60 -1.36 -0.36
CA LYS A 5 1.85 -0.62 -0.37
C LYS A 5 1.54 0.80 -0.79
N ARG A 6 1.83 1.77 0.07
CA ARG A 6 1.66 3.18 -0.30
C ARG A 6 2.88 3.99 0.07
N GLN A 7 3.39 4.72 -0.92
CA GLN A 7 4.47 5.68 -0.76
C GLN A 7 3.95 6.88 0.02
N LEU A 8 4.63 7.23 1.11
CA LEU A 8 4.33 8.46 1.85
C LEU A 8 5.57 9.32 1.88
N GLN A 9 5.65 10.29 0.96
CA GLN A 9 6.47 11.47 1.15
C GLN A 9 6.02 12.61 0.23
N GLN A 10 5.82 13.81 0.80
CA GLN A 10 6.11 15.09 0.15
C GLN A 10 6.20 16.19 1.22
N GLY A 11 7.43 16.52 1.60
CA GLY A 11 7.84 17.65 2.42
C GLY A 11 9.34 17.86 2.18
N SER A 12 9.74 19.03 1.68
CA SER A 12 11.06 19.28 1.08
C SER A 12 12.18 19.35 2.13
N GLY A 13 13.13 18.42 2.07
CA GLY A 13 14.42 18.48 2.75
C GLY A 13 14.92 17.10 3.18
N ASP A 14 15.83 16.54 2.40
CA ASP A 14 16.49 15.22 2.51
C ASP A 14 15.75 14.02 1.87
N ARG A 15 16.40 13.38 0.90
CA ARG A 15 15.77 12.59 -0.19
C ARG A 15 15.76 11.09 0.10
N GLY A 16 14.89 10.64 1.01
CA GLY A 16 14.67 9.20 1.28
C GLY A 16 13.19 8.82 1.24
N ASN A 17 12.77 8.05 0.23
CA ASN A 17 11.44 7.44 0.24
C ASN A 17 11.37 6.33 1.29
N VAL A 18 10.33 6.35 2.14
CA VAL A 18 9.96 5.24 3.02
C VAL A 18 8.66 4.62 2.52
N THR A 19 8.67 3.32 2.31
CA THR A 19 7.49 2.56 1.86
C THR A 19 6.88 1.85 3.06
N ALA A 20 5.60 2.07 3.34
CA ALA A 20 4.87 1.31 4.36
C ALA A 20 4.05 0.20 3.70
N ILE A 21 4.23 -1.04 4.16
CA ILE A 21 3.31 -2.15 3.88
C ILE A 21 2.36 -2.26 5.06
N ILE A 22 1.08 -1.99 4.82
CA ILE A 22 0.04 -2.04 5.85
C ILE A 22 -0.89 -3.20 5.56
N THR A 23 -1.20 -3.96 6.61
CA THR A 23 -2.14 -5.07 6.53
C THR A 23 -3.27 -4.94 7.55
N VAL A 24 -4.50 -5.15 7.10
CA VAL A 24 -5.72 -5.06 7.93
C VAL A 24 -6.64 -6.28 7.78
N CYS A 25 -7.37 -6.59 8.85
CA CYS A 25 -8.32 -7.69 8.95
C CYS A 25 -9.77 -7.17 8.93
N ALA A 26 -10.67 -8.00 8.41
CA ALA A 26 -12.07 -7.61 8.18
C ALA A 26 -12.86 -7.33 9.46
N ASP A 27 -12.43 -7.85 10.60
CA ASP A 27 -13.02 -7.61 11.91
C ASP A 27 -12.58 -6.26 12.55
N GLY A 28 -11.67 -5.54 11.89
CA GLY A 28 -11.09 -4.30 12.38
C GLY A 28 -9.70 -4.45 12.99
N THR A 29 -9.15 -5.67 13.06
CA THR A 29 -7.79 -5.87 13.58
C THR A 29 -6.75 -5.27 12.61
N THR A 30 -5.74 -4.63 13.17
CA THR A 30 -4.61 -4.07 12.43
C THR A 30 -3.31 -4.64 12.97
N VAL A 31 -2.37 -4.96 12.09
CA VAL A 31 -1.01 -5.34 12.49
C VAL A 31 -0.05 -4.17 12.33
N GLN A 32 1.04 -4.19 13.10
CA GLN A 32 2.10 -3.20 12.96
C GLN A 32 2.62 -3.17 11.52
N PRO A 33 2.60 -1.99 10.85
CA PRO A 33 3.10 -1.85 9.49
C PRO A 33 4.58 -2.26 9.36
N THR A 34 4.92 -2.83 8.21
CA THR A 34 6.32 -3.03 7.83
C THR A 34 6.80 -1.77 7.13
N LEU A 35 7.79 -1.08 7.70
CA LEU A 35 8.41 0.09 7.08
C LEU A 35 9.66 -0.34 6.31
N ILE A 36 9.76 0.11 5.06
CA ILE A 36 10.88 -0.15 4.17
C ILE A 36 11.60 1.17 3.91
N PHE A 37 12.81 1.30 4.44
CA PHE A 37 13.66 2.47 4.23
C PHE A 37 14.58 2.23 3.04
N LYS A 38 14.91 3.28 2.28
CA LYS A 38 15.93 3.19 1.24
C LYS A 38 17.31 2.99 1.91
N GLY A 39 17.97 1.85 1.65
CA GLY A 39 19.26 1.51 2.28
C GLY A 39 19.64 0.04 2.12
N LYS A 40 20.82 -0.35 2.64
CA LYS A 40 21.35 -1.74 2.56
C LYS A 40 21.15 -2.59 3.82
N ASN A 41 20.78 -1.99 4.96
CA ASN A 41 20.75 -2.69 6.26
C ASN A 41 19.32 -2.97 6.73
N ILE A 42 19.00 -4.25 6.90
CA ILE A 42 17.76 -4.73 7.52
C ILE A 42 17.95 -4.66 9.04
N MET A 43 17.20 -3.80 9.72
CA MET A 43 17.04 -3.90 11.18
C MET A 43 15.79 -4.73 11.46
N LYS A 44 15.72 -5.47 12.57
CA LYS A 44 14.72 -6.54 12.85
C LYS A 44 13.21 -6.18 12.73
N LYS A 45 12.83 -4.94 12.39
CA LYS A 45 11.46 -4.49 12.10
C LYS A 45 11.38 -3.46 10.94
N ILE A 46 12.51 -3.25 10.27
CA ILE A 46 12.75 -2.25 9.23
C ILE A 46 13.40 -3.00 8.07
N ALA A 47 12.63 -3.16 7.01
CA ALA A 47 13.15 -3.69 5.76
C ALA A 47 13.93 -2.59 5.05
N ALA A 48 14.98 -2.95 4.32
CA ALA A 48 15.71 -2.00 3.50
C ALA A 48 15.98 -2.60 2.13
N SER A 49 15.82 -1.80 1.09
CA SER A 49 16.20 -2.19 -0.26
C SER A 49 16.97 -1.06 -0.95
N PRO A 50 17.90 -1.39 -1.87
CA PRO A 50 18.74 -0.41 -2.55
C PRO A 50 17.94 0.71 -3.25
N ASN A 51 16.71 0.42 -3.66
CA ASN A 51 15.83 1.33 -4.38
C ASN A 51 14.60 1.78 -3.56
N GLY A 52 14.39 1.27 -2.34
CA GLY A 52 13.20 1.54 -1.52
C GLY A 52 11.93 0.79 -1.96
N TRP A 53 12.06 -0.15 -2.90
CA TRP A 53 10.99 -1.01 -3.40
C TRP A 53 11.04 -2.42 -2.81
N THR A 54 9.91 -3.13 -2.88
CA THR A 54 9.86 -4.55 -2.51
C THR A 54 10.45 -5.40 -3.63
N ASP A 55 11.52 -6.14 -3.34
CA ASP A 55 11.97 -7.26 -4.19
C ASP A 55 11.25 -8.55 -3.78
N GLY A 56 11.42 -9.62 -4.56
CA GLY A 56 10.80 -10.92 -4.27
C GLY A 56 11.20 -11.52 -2.91
N LYS A 57 12.40 -11.20 -2.41
CA LYS A 57 12.90 -11.65 -1.11
C LYS A 57 12.22 -10.89 0.02
N LEU A 58 11.97 -9.60 -0.18
CA LEU A 58 11.26 -8.74 0.76
C LEU A 58 9.78 -9.09 0.84
N GLY A 59 9.18 -9.50 -0.28
CA GLY A 59 7.83 -10.07 -0.29
C GLY A 59 7.74 -11.34 0.58
N LEU A 60 8.70 -12.26 0.44
CA LEU A 60 8.77 -13.47 1.26
C LEU A 60 9.01 -13.16 2.74
N TYR A 61 9.95 -12.28 3.05
CA TYR A 61 10.20 -11.84 4.42
C TYR A 61 8.94 -11.22 5.05
N TRP A 62 8.25 -10.36 4.31
CA TRP A 62 7.03 -9.72 4.78
C TRP A 62 5.93 -10.74 5.11
N ILE A 63 5.66 -11.73 4.24
CA ILE A 63 4.59 -12.71 4.51
C ILE A 63 4.95 -13.62 5.69
N GLN A 64 6.24 -13.93 5.88
CA GLN A 64 6.73 -14.69 7.04
C GLN A 64 6.53 -13.92 8.36
N ASP A 65 7.00 -12.67 8.42
CA ASP A 65 6.80 -11.79 9.57
C ASP A 65 5.31 -11.55 9.87
N PHE A 66 4.51 -11.34 8.81
CA PHE A 66 3.08 -11.15 8.95
C PHE A 66 2.36 -12.40 9.45
N ASN A 67 2.69 -13.58 8.92
CA ASN A 67 2.10 -14.85 9.36
C ASN A 67 2.37 -15.09 10.85
N ILE A 68 3.59 -14.80 11.34
CA ILE A 68 3.92 -14.89 12.78
C ILE A 68 2.99 -14.01 13.61
N LYS A 69 2.74 -12.77 13.18
CA LYS A 69 1.90 -11.79 13.90
C LYS A 69 0.41 -12.18 13.95
N ILE A 70 -0.07 -12.97 13.00
CA ILE A 70 -1.50 -13.30 12.88
C ILE A 70 -1.81 -14.77 13.21
N ARG A 71 -0.78 -15.61 13.44
CA ARG A 71 -0.93 -17.06 13.63
C ARG A 71 -1.89 -17.43 14.75
N GLU A 72 -1.81 -16.75 15.89
CA GLU A 72 -2.71 -17.00 17.02
C GLU A 72 -4.17 -16.69 16.65
N LYS A 73 -4.38 -15.59 15.93
CA LYS A 73 -5.70 -15.20 15.43
C LYS A 73 -6.24 -16.18 14.38
N ALA A 74 -5.37 -16.66 13.49
CA ALA A 74 -5.73 -17.64 12.48
C ALA A 74 -6.12 -18.98 13.12
N ASN A 75 -5.58 -19.32 14.30
CA ASN A 75 -5.93 -20.51 15.07
C ASN A 75 -5.96 -21.82 14.23
N GLY A 76 -5.00 -21.95 13.31
CA GLY A 76 -4.88 -23.11 12.41
C GLY A 76 -5.92 -23.17 11.27
N GLN A 77 -6.81 -22.18 11.15
CA GLN A 77 -7.77 -22.05 10.07
C GLN A 77 -7.12 -21.46 8.81
N THR A 78 -7.69 -21.81 7.65
CA THR A 78 -7.34 -21.19 6.38
C THR A 78 -7.90 -19.77 6.32
N TRP A 79 -7.10 -18.82 5.83
CA TRP A 79 -7.50 -17.42 5.73
C TRP A 79 -7.09 -16.82 4.39
N VAL A 80 -7.85 -15.81 3.95
CA VAL A 80 -7.71 -15.21 2.63
C VAL A 80 -6.96 -13.88 2.72
N LEU A 81 -5.89 -13.76 1.93
CA LEU A 81 -5.08 -12.57 1.74
C LEU A 81 -5.34 -11.98 0.36
N PHE A 82 -5.92 -10.78 0.35
CA PHE A 82 -6.12 -9.98 -0.86
C PHE A 82 -4.91 -9.08 -1.08
N LEU A 83 -4.30 -9.17 -2.27
CA LEU A 83 -3.15 -8.38 -2.68
C LEU A 83 -3.46 -7.56 -3.94
N ASP A 84 -2.77 -6.43 -4.09
CA ASP A 84 -2.73 -5.76 -5.39
C ASP A 84 -1.94 -6.62 -6.41
N GLY A 85 -2.26 -6.46 -7.69
CA GLY A 85 -1.66 -7.23 -8.77
C GLY A 85 -0.18 -6.92 -9.05
N HIS A 86 0.55 -6.27 -8.13
CA HIS A 86 1.94 -5.90 -8.37
C HIS A 86 2.84 -7.15 -8.47
N SER A 87 3.79 -7.14 -9.42
CA SER A 87 4.63 -8.29 -9.78
C SER A 87 5.41 -8.88 -8.60
N SER A 88 5.76 -8.06 -7.61
CA SER A 88 6.42 -8.50 -6.36
C SER A 88 5.64 -9.51 -5.51
N HIS A 89 4.33 -9.68 -5.77
CA HIS A 89 3.45 -10.59 -5.01
C HIS A 89 3.38 -12.01 -5.59
N HIS A 90 4.02 -12.26 -6.73
CA HIS A 90 3.83 -13.48 -7.51
C HIS A 90 5.09 -14.33 -7.61
N THR A 91 5.97 -14.28 -6.61
CA THR A 91 7.14 -15.18 -6.59
C THR A 91 6.73 -16.57 -6.17
N SER A 92 7.30 -17.60 -6.81
CA SER A 92 7.05 -19.01 -6.47
C SER A 92 7.28 -19.28 -4.98
N ALA A 93 8.36 -18.74 -4.41
CA ALA A 93 8.68 -18.89 -3.00
C ALA A 93 7.59 -18.33 -2.06
N LEU A 94 7.00 -17.18 -2.41
CA LEU A 94 5.93 -16.58 -1.63
C LEU A 94 4.65 -17.42 -1.71
N LEU A 95 4.30 -17.89 -2.91
CA LEU A 95 3.12 -18.72 -3.13
C LEU A 95 3.24 -20.09 -2.43
N CYS A 96 4.40 -20.75 -2.51
CA CYS A 96 4.65 -21.99 -1.77
C CYS A 96 4.52 -21.79 -0.26
N TYR A 97 5.15 -20.73 0.28
CA TYR A 97 5.02 -20.41 1.70
C TYR A 97 3.56 -20.17 2.11
N ALA A 98 2.79 -19.44 1.31
CA ALA A 98 1.39 -19.18 1.56
C ALA A 98 0.57 -20.50 1.61
N GLN A 99 0.76 -21.37 0.62
CA GLN A 99 0.08 -22.67 0.56
C GLN A 99 0.43 -23.56 1.76
N GLU A 100 1.71 -23.66 2.12
CA GLU A 100 2.18 -24.44 3.28
C GLU A 100 1.60 -23.93 4.62
N ASN A 101 1.22 -22.66 4.68
CA ASN A 101 0.73 -21.99 5.89
C ASN A 101 -0.78 -21.71 5.87
N LYS A 102 -1.54 -22.36 4.97
CA LYS A 102 -3.01 -22.19 4.83
C LYS A 102 -3.43 -20.74 4.56
N ILE A 103 -2.65 -20.04 3.75
CA ILE A 103 -2.90 -18.66 3.31
C ILE A 103 -3.34 -18.70 1.85
N GLU A 104 -4.62 -18.44 1.58
CA GLU A 104 -5.14 -18.34 0.23
C GLU A 104 -4.93 -16.91 -0.30
N ILE A 105 -4.17 -16.76 -1.38
CA ILE A 105 -3.88 -15.45 -1.97
C ILE A 105 -4.85 -15.18 -3.12
N LEU A 106 -5.61 -14.10 -3.01
CA LEU A 106 -6.44 -13.57 -4.09
C LEU A 106 -5.89 -12.23 -4.54
N THR A 107 -5.76 -12.03 -5.85
CA THR A 107 -5.34 -10.74 -6.41
C THR A 107 -6.51 -10.03 -7.04
N TYR A 108 -6.54 -8.70 -6.89
CA TYR A 108 -7.56 -7.90 -7.55
C TYR A 108 -7.35 -7.93 -9.07
N PRO A 109 -8.43 -7.95 -9.87
CA PRO A 109 -8.31 -7.78 -11.31
C PRO A 109 -7.60 -6.46 -11.66
N PRO A 110 -6.82 -6.40 -12.76
CA PRO A 110 -6.17 -5.17 -13.18
C PRO A 110 -7.14 -3.98 -13.24
N HIS A 111 -6.65 -2.79 -12.89
CA HIS A 111 -7.40 -1.52 -12.91
C HIS A 111 -8.62 -1.42 -12.00
N THR A 112 -8.85 -2.38 -11.09
CA THR A 112 -10.00 -2.35 -10.16
C THR A 112 -9.69 -1.79 -8.77
N THR A 113 -8.46 -1.31 -8.53
CA THR A 113 -8.02 -0.75 -7.23
C THR A 113 -9.00 0.30 -6.68
N HIS A 114 -9.49 1.21 -7.53
CA HIS A 114 -10.42 2.27 -7.13
C HIS A 114 -11.79 1.76 -6.65
N ALA A 115 -12.19 0.54 -7.05
CA ALA A 115 -13.47 -0.07 -6.70
C ALA A 115 -13.34 -1.12 -5.58
N LEU A 116 -12.26 -1.90 -5.59
CA LEU A 116 -12.08 -3.07 -4.72
C LEU A 116 -11.08 -2.86 -3.57
N GLN A 117 -10.24 -1.83 -3.63
CA GLN A 117 -9.18 -1.62 -2.65
C GLN A 117 -9.60 -0.62 -1.57
N GLY A 118 -10.41 -1.09 -0.62
CA GLY A 118 -10.94 -0.24 0.46
C GLY A 118 -9.87 0.44 1.34
N LEU A 119 -8.66 -0.12 1.40
CA LEU A 119 -7.51 0.56 2.01
C LEU A 119 -7.19 1.89 1.30
N ASP A 120 -7.22 1.92 -0.03
CA ASP A 120 -6.97 3.13 -0.82
C ASP A 120 -8.13 4.10 -0.82
N VAL A 121 -9.36 3.58 -0.80
CA VAL A 121 -10.57 4.41 -0.81
C VAL A 121 -10.77 5.13 0.52
N ILE A 122 -10.54 4.45 1.66
CA ILE A 122 -10.89 4.98 2.98
C ILE A 122 -9.65 5.18 3.85
N CYS A 123 -8.98 4.10 4.26
CA CYS A 123 -7.96 4.18 5.31
C CYS A 123 -6.80 5.11 4.95
N PHE A 124 -6.30 5.01 3.73
CA PHE A 124 -5.18 5.83 3.28
C PHE A 124 -5.56 7.29 3.02
N ALA A 125 -6.82 7.58 2.69
CA ALA A 125 -7.29 8.96 2.58
C ALA A 125 -7.28 9.64 3.96
N ILE A 126 -7.78 8.95 5.00
CA ILE A 126 -7.73 9.41 6.38
C ILE A 126 -6.26 9.53 6.85
N TYR A 127 -5.45 8.53 6.53
CA TYR A 127 -4.03 8.51 6.91
C TYR A 127 -3.24 9.66 6.30
N LYS A 128 -3.48 10.02 5.03
CA LYS A 128 -2.82 11.16 4.39
C LYS A 128 -3.17 12.48 5.08
N THR A 129 -4.40 12.62 5.55
CA THR A 129 -4.85 13.80 6.29
C THR A 129 -4.20 13.84 7.67
N ALA A 130 -4.28 12.73 8.42
CA ALA A 130 -3.64 12.59 9.72
C ALA A 130 -2.12 12.82 9.66
N TRP A 131 -1.45 12.30 8.63
CA TRP A 131 -0.02 12.51 8.40
C TRP A 131 0.31 14.00 8.26
N LYS A 132 -0.45 14.76 7.46
CA LYS A 132 -0.23 16.21 7.30
C LYS A 132 -0.37 16.95 8.62
N ASP A 133 -1.35 16.56 9.43
CA ASP A 133 -1.59 17.20 10.73
C ASP A 133 -0.49 16.86 11.74
N GLU A 134 -0.06 15.61 11.79
CA GLU A 134 1.04 15.16 12.66
C GLU A 134 2.38 15.78 12.26
N VAL A 135 2.65 15.94 10.97
CA VAL A 135 3.83 16.69 10.48
C VAL A 135 3.79 18.13 10.97
N LYS A 136 2.67 18.85 10.78
CA LYS A 136 2.54 20.24 11.24
C LYS A 136 2.72 20.39 12.74
N LYS A 137 2.16 19.46 13.54
CA LYS A 137 2.32 19.45 14.99
C LYS A 137 3.79 19.25 15.37
N PHE A 138 4.45 18.26 14.76
CA PHE A 138 5.86 17.96 15.01
C PHE A 138 6.76 19.15 14.68
N GLU A 139 6.62 19.73 13.49
CA GLU A 139 7.48 20.86 13.06
C GLU A 139 7.30 22.09 13.95
N LYS A 140 6.09 22.32 14.47
CA LYS A 140 5.81 23.39 15.43
C LYS A 140 6.46 23.14 16.80
N GLN A 141 6.51 21.89 17.25
CA GLN A 141 7.05 21.51 18.56
C GLN A 141 8.59 21.44 18.54
N GLU A 142 9.14 20.69 17.59
CA GLU A 142 10.58 20.39 17.51
C GLU A 142 11.37 21.47 16.76
N LYS A 143 10.69 22.43 16.11
CA LYS A 143 11.28 23.54 15.35
C LYS A 143 12.22 23.10 14.22
N HIS A 144 12.05 21.88 13.71
CA HIS A 144 12.71 21.38 12.51
C HIS A 144 11.75 20.54 11.66
N LYS A 145 12.10 20.33 10.39
CA LYS A 145 11.32 19.48 9.48
C LYS A 145 11.44 18.02 9.86
N VAL A 146 10.40 17.23 9.57
CA VAL A 146 10.42 15.77 9.77
C VAL A 146 11.54 15.13 8.94
N THR A 147 12.44 14.43 9.61
CA THR A 147 13.52 13.67 8.98
C THR A 147 13.18 12.18 8.87
N THR A 148 14.04 11.41 8.21
CA THR A 148 13.92 9.94 8.15
C THR A 148 13.96 9.30 9.54
N ALA A 149 14.70 9.88 10.51
CA ALA A 149 14.75 9.39 11.88
C ALA A 149 13.43 9.62 12.62
N ASP A 150 12.76 10.74 12.34
CA ASP A 150 11.48 11.11 12.96
C ASP A 150 10.28 10.37 12.33
N PHE A 151 10.45 9.92 11.07
CA PHE A 151 9.38 9.36 10.25
C PHE A 151 8.58 8.31 11.01
N THR A 152 9.24 7.33 11.63
CA THR A 152 8.56 6.23 12.33
C THR A 152 7.62 6.72 13.42
N GLY A 153 8.04 7.72 14.21
CA GLY A 153 7.24 8.27 15.30
C GLY A 153 6.02 9.04 14.79
N VAL A 154 6.22 9.94 13.82
CA VAL A 154 5.15 10.74 13.21
C VAL A 154 4.16 9.83 12.47
N SER A 155 4.68 8.87 11.71
CA SER A 155 3.93 7.89 10.93
C SER A 155 3.07 7.01 11.83
N SER A 156 3.61 6.54 12.95
CA SER A 156 2.86 5.72 13.91
C SER A 156 1.68 6.48 14.53
N ARG A 157 1.82 7.78 14.83
CA ARG A 157 0.71 8.57 15.38
C ARG A 157 -0.42 8.72 14.36
N ALA A 158 -0.06 9.06 13.13
CA ALA A 158 -1.02 9.14 12.04
C ALA A 158 -1.68 7.78 11.76
N PHE A 159 -0.93 6.68 11.90
CA PHE A 159 -1.44 5.33 11.69
C PHE A 159 -2.51 4.97 12.72
N LEU A 160 -2.24 5.21 14.01
CA LEU A 160 -3.19 4.95 15.08
C LEU A 160 -4.49 5.75 14.92
N HIS A 161 -4.42 6.95 14.35
CA HIS A 161 -5.60 7.76 14.05
C HIS A 161 -6.40 7.23 12.87
N ALA A 162 -5.73 6.75 11.81
CA ALA A 162 -6.37 6.40 10.56
C ALA A 162 -6.82 4.93 10.45
N PHE A 163 -6.24 4.04 11.25
CA PHE A 163 -6.50 2.60 11.18
C PHE A 163 -7.23 2.11 12.42
N THR A 164 -8.31 2.80 12.80
CA THR A 164 -9.19 2.34 13.88
C THR A 164 -10.01 1.13 13.43
N PRO A 165 -10.47 0.27 14.35
CA PRO A 165 -11.31 -0.88 13.99
C PRO A 165 -12.56 -0.50 13.19
N GLU A 166 -13.16 0.65 13.50
CA GLU A 166 -14.34 1.17 12.79
C GLU A 166 -14.02 1.57 11.35
N VAL A 167 -12.92 2.31 11.14
CA VAL A 167 -12.48 2.72 9.80
C VAL A 167 -12.12 1.49 8.97
N VAL A 168 -11.43 0.52 9.56
CA VAL A 168 -11.08 -0.72 8.89
C VAL A 168 -12.32 -1.51 8.48
N ARG A 169 -13.29 -1.72 9.38
CA ARG A 169 -14.55 -2.40 9.04
C ARG A 169 -15.30 -1.68 7.93
N SER A 170 -15.39 -0.35 8.01
CA SER A 170 -16.00 0.48 6.97
C SER A 170 -15.29 0.32 5.63
N SER A 171 -13.97 0.18 5.61
CA SER A 171 -13.17 -0.06 4.40
C SER A 171 -13.45 -1.41 3.74
N PHE A 172 -13.88 -2.42 4.50
CA PHE A 172 -14.29 -3.72 3.94
C PHE A 172 -15.73 -3.69 3.45
N ALA A 173 -16.62 -3.04 4.20
CA ALA A 173 -18.02 -2.90 3.85
C ALA A 173 -18.20 -2.08 2.56
N ALA A 174 -17.45 -0.99 2.41
CA ALA A 174 -17.47 -0.12 1.23
C ALA A 174 -17.02 -0.82 -0.07
N THR A 175 -16.34 -1.96 0.02
CA THR A 175 -15.95 -2.76 -1.14
C THR A 175 -16.79 -4.02 -1.31
N GLY A 176 -17.74 -4.28 -0.42
CA GLY A 176 -18.55 -5.50 -0.44
C GLY A 176 -17.74 -6.78 -0.23
N ILE A 177 -16.50 -6.68 0.28
CA ILE A 177 -15.66 -7.85 0.55
C ILE A 177 -16.06 -8.47 1.87
N PHE A 178 -16.34 -7.64 2.88
CA PHE A 178 -16.80 -8.10 4.18
C PHE A 178 -17.70 -7.05 4.87
N PRO A 179 -18.96 -7.38 5.20
CA PRO A 179 -19.66 -8.60 4.77
C PRO A 179 -19.72 -8.67 3.23
N PHE A 180 -19.76 -9.90 2.70
CA PHE A 180 -19.78 -10.09 1.25
C PHE A 180 -21.07 -9.52 0.66
N ASN A 181 -20.94 -8.58 -0.27
CA ASN A 181 -22.07 -7.96 -0.96
C ASN A 181 -21.65 -7.48 -2.35
N GLN A 182 -22.00 -8.27 -3.36
CA GLN A 182 -21.71 -7.98 -4.77
C GLN A 182 -22.40 -6.72 -5.31
N ASN A 183 -23.47 -6.25 -4.66
CA ASN A 183 -24.25 -5.09 -5.12
C ASN A 183 -23.60 -3.74 -4.75
N ILE A 184 -22.52 -3.76 -3.96
CA ILE A 184 -21.80 -2.54 -3.55
C ILE A 184 -21.03 -1.93 -4.72
N ILE A 185 -20.54 -2.77 -5.64
CA ILE A 185 -19.78 -2.31 -6.80
C ILE A 185 -20.77 -2.05 -7.93
N SER A 186 -20.98 -0.77 -8.21
CA SER A 186 -21.86 -0.37 -9.31
C SER A 186 -21.30 -0.80 -10.67
N THR A 187 -22.18 -1.06 -11.64
CA THR A 187 -21.78 -1.32 -13.03
C THR A 187 -20.97 -0.18 -13.65
N SER A 188 -21.16 1.06 -13.18
CA SER A 188 -20.33 2.21 -13.54
C SER A 188 -18.88 2.10 -13.08
N GLN A 189 -18.61 1.46 -11.93
CA GLN A 189 -17.25 1.20 -11.42
C GLN A 189 -16.60 -0.02 -12.09
N MET A 190 -17.38 -0.84 -12.80
CA MET A 190 -16.89 -1.96 -13.61
C MET A 190 -16.66 -1.58 -15.08
N LYS A 191 -16.93 -0.32 -15.47
CA LYS A 191 -16.65 0.13 -16.85
C LYS A 191 -15.15 0.09 -17.10
N PRO A 192 -14.68 -0.48 -18.21
CA PRO A 192 -13.28 -0.37 -18.60
C PRO A 192 -12.91 1.12 -18.70
N SER A 193 -11.68 1.46 -18.31
CA SER A 193 -11.18 2.83 -18.48
C SER A 193 -11.32 3.24 -19.94
N GLU A 194 -11.89 4.42 -20.21
CA GLU A 194 -11.95 4.93 -21.58
C GLU A 194 -10.53 5.11 -22.11
N ALA A 195 -10.29 4.70 -23.35
CA ALA A 195 -9.01 4.88 -24.02
C ALA A 195 -8.79 6.36 -24.37
N THR A 196 -8.50 7.21 -23.40
CA THR A 196 -8.06 8.59 -23.67
C THR A 196 -6.57 8.62 -23.96
N SER A 197 -6.17 8.18 -25.16
CA SER A 197 -5.03 8.73 -25.92
C SER A 197 -4.89 8.01 -27.27
N VAL A 198 -5.15 8.71 -28.39
CA VAL A 198 -4.14 8.95 -29.45
C VAL A 198 -4.55 10.21 -30.24
N LYS A 199 -3.98 11.36 -29.90
CA LYS A 199 -3.53 12.31 -30.94
C LYS A 199 -2.08 12.60 -30.64
N GLY A 200 -1.20 11.73 -31.12
CA GLY A 200 0.18 12.12 -31.33
C GLY A 200 0.18 13.23 -32.37
N SER A 201 0.35 14.48 -31.96
CA SER A 201 0.74 15.52 -32.89
C SER A 201 2.14 15.19 -33.37
N PHE A 202 2.28 14.84 -34.64
CA PHE A 202 3.58 14.83 -35.29
C PHE A 202 4.26 16.19 -35.06
N PRO A 203 5.56 16.24 -34.69
CA PRO A 203 6.28 17.50 -34.74
C PRO A 203 6.25 18.00 -36.19
N MET A 204 5.98 19.29 -36.36
CA MET A 204 5.89 19.99 -37.65
C MET A 204 7.00 19.53 -38.62
N GLN A 205 6.63 19.25 -39.87
CA GLN A 205 7.60 19.14 -40.96
C GLN A 205 8.43 20.43 -40.98
N GLN A 206 9.74 20.30 -40.74
CA GLN A 206 10.67 21.39 -40.96
C GLN A 206 10.69 21.71 -42.46
N ALA A 207 10.53 23.00 -42.79
CA ALA A 207 10.64 23.48 -44.16
C ALA A 207 12.05 23.18 -44.72
N SER A 208 12.08 22.67 -45.96
CA SER A 208 13.32 22.39 -46.68
C SER A 208 14.20 23.64 -46.81
N PRO A 209 15.54 23.54 -46.66
CA PRO A 209 16.41 24.67 -46.91
C PRO A 209 16.38 25.02 -48.41
N VAL A 210 15.97 26.25 -48.70
CA VAL A 210 16.05 26.86 -50.03
C VAL A 210 17.53 27.01 -50.40
N ARG A 211 17.90 26.53 -51.60
CA ARG A 211 19.17 26.84 -52.26
C ARG A 211 19.18 28.30 -52.69
N ALA A 212 20.25 29.02 -52.34
CA ALA A 212 20.85 30.08 -53.15
C ALA A 212 22.36 30.08 -52.85
#